data_AF-A0A7J2JYR1-F1
#
_entry.id   AF-A0A7J2JYR1-F1
#
_cell.length_a   1.000
_cell.length_b   1.000
_cell.length_c   1.000
_cell.angle_alpha   90.00
_cell.angle_beta   90.00
_cell.angle_gamma   90.00
#
_symmetry.space_group_name_H-M   'P 1'
#
loop_
_entity.id
_entity.type
_entity.pdbx_description
1 polymer ?
#
loop_
_entity_poly.entity_id
_entity_poly.type
_entity_poly.pdbx_seq_one_letter_code
_entity_poly.pdbx_strand_id
1 'polypeptide(L)'
;MAEEAKGHLALCACLERDHVCHITAKLATMIIMGAPKAFKVLTVDGSPHCIQLHFAIGQALRITGRELPVEHLVVEKGRLYKIEPATVRAARHLSEVQALRDRKR
;
A
#
# COMPACT_ATOMS: atom_id res chain seq x y z
N MET A 1 6.95 -11.74 8.94
CA MET A 1 7.35 -11.48 7.54
C MET A 1 7.28 -12.74 6.68
N ALA A 2 7.91 -13.85 7.07
CA ALA A 2 7.88 -15.11 6.30
C ALA A 2 6.46 -15.65 6.05
N GLU A 3 5.58 -15.61 7.06
CA GLU A 3 4.18 -16.07 6.90
C GLU A 3 3.39 -15.26 5.87
N GLU A 4 3.54 -13.93 5.86
CA GLU A 4 2.80 -13.07 4.91
C GLU A 4 3.27 -13.23 3.47
N ALA A 5 4.51 -13.69 3.26
CA ALA A 5 5.07 -13.97 1.94
C ALA A 5 4.63 -15.33 1.36
N LYS A 6 3.96 -16.19 2.13
CA LYS A 6 3.57 -17.52 1.66
C LYS A 6 2.66 -17.40 0.43
N GLY A 7 3.02 -18.10 -0.64
CA GLY A 7 2.32 -18.04 -1.93
C GLY A 7 2.51 -16.74 -2.72
N HIS A 8 3.40 -15.86 -2.27
CA HIS A 8 3.74 -14.59 -2.92
C HIS A 8 5.24 -14.52 -3.23
N LEU A 9 5.60 -13.76 -4.26
CA LEU A 9 6.99 -13.34 -4.46
C LEU A 9 7.28 -12.15 -3.55
N ALA A 10 8.17 -12.33 -2.57
CA ALA A 10 8.57 -11.26 -1.67
C ALA A 10 9.52 -10.28 -2.36
N LEU A 11 9.12 -9.00 -2.43
CA LEU A 11 9.91 -7.90 -2.97
C LEU A 11 9.99 -6.79 -1.93
N CYS A 12 11.15 -6.13 -1.85
CA CYS A 12 11.39 -5.02 -0.93
C CYS A 12 11.53 -3.71 -1.70
N ALA A 13 10.98 -2.63 -1.14
CA ALA A 13 11.13 -1.27 -1.64
C ALA A 13 11.34 -0.30 -0.45
N CYS A 14 12.23 0.69 -0.62
CA CYS A 14 12.43 1.74 0.37
C CYS A 14 12.12 3.09 -0.26
N LEU A 15 11.06 3.74 0.22
CA LEU A 15 10.54 4.98 -0.34
C LEU A 15 11.34 6.23 0.10
N GLU A 16 12.28 6.04 1.03
CA GLU A 16 13.30 7.05 1.36
C GLU A 16 14.45 7.05 0.34
N ARG A 17 14.75 5.88 -0.24
CA ARG A 17 15.80 5.71 -1.25
C ARG A 17 15.28 5.94 -2.66
N ASP A 18 14.17 5.29 -2.99
CA ASP A 18 13.56 5.28 -4.31
C ASP A 18 12.30 6.15 -4.31
N HIS A 19 12.27 7.16 -5.16
CA HIS A 19 11.10 8.03 -5.27
C HIS A 19 9.85 7.23 -5.63
N VAL A 20 8.70 7.59 -5.03
CA VAL A 20 7.43 6.87 -5.20
C VAL A 20 7.01 6.70 -6.66
N CYS A 21 7.35 7.63 -7.55
CA CYS A 21 7.07 7.52 -8.99
C CYS A 21 7.75 6.31 -9.63
N HIS A 22 9.01 6.01 -9.27
CA HIS A 22 9.73 4.85 -9.81
C HIS A 22 9.11 3.55 -9.33
N ILE A 23 8.72 3.48 -8.06
CA ILE A 23 8.04 2.31 -7.49
C ILE A 23 6.67 2.12 -8.15
N THR A 24 5.91 3.20 -8.32
CA THR A 24 4.60 3.17 -9.00
C THR A 24 4.73 2.66 -10.43
N ALA A 25 5.71 3.15 -11.20
CA ALA A 25 5.97 2.68 -12.56
C ALA A 25 6.34 1.19 -12.61
N LYS A 26 7.22 0.73 -11.71
CA LYS A 26 7.58 -0.69 -11.60
C LYS A 26 6.35 -1.56 -11.29
N LEU A 27 5.51 -1.14 -10.34
CA LEU A 27 4.28 -1.85 -10.01
C LEU A 27 3.31 -1.91 -11.19
N ALA A 28 3.13 -0.80 -11.93
CA ALA A 28 2.31 -0.77 -13.13
C ALA A 28 2.83 -1.75 -14.20
N THR A 29 4.15 -1.77 -14.44
CA THR A 29 4.77 -2.74 -15.35
C THR A 29 4.56 -4.19 -14.87
N MET A 30 4.71 -4.46 -13.56
CA MET A 30 4.44 -5.79 -13.00
C MET A 30 2.99 -6.22 -13.19
N ILE A 31 2.04 -5.31 -13.02
CA ILE A 31 0.61 -5.58 -13.24
C ILE A 31 0.33 -5.98 -14.69
N ILE A 32 0.88 -5.23 -15.66
CA ILE A 32 0.63 -5.50 -17.09
C ILE A 32 1.40 -6.72 -17.59
N MET A 33 2.69 -6.78 -17.31
CA MET A 33 3.58 -7.79 -17.89
C MET A 33 3.55 -9.10 -17.12
N GLY A 34 3.47 -9.02 -15.79
CA GLY A 34 3.46 -10.19 -14.91
C GLY A 34 2.07 -10.75 -14.62
N ALA A 35 1.01 -9.98 -14.89
CA ALA A 35 -0.39 -10.35 -14.64
C ALA A 35 -0.62 -11.10 -13.30
N PRO A 36 -0.16 -10.54 -12.16
CA PRO A 36 -0.29 -11.20 -10.86
C PRO A 36 -1.77 -11.28 -10.46
N LYS A 37 -2.10 -12.29 -9.63
CA LYS A 37 -3.48 -12.51 -9.16
C LYS A 37 -3.90 -11.57 -8.03
N ALA A 38 -2.95 -11.11 -7.22
CA ALA A 38 -3.18 -10.24 -6.07
C ALA A 38 -1.87 -9.58 -5.61
N PHE A 39 -1.99 -8.56 -4.76
CA PHE A 39 -0.87 -7.96 -4.05
C PHE A 39 -1.10 -7.98 -2.54
N LYS A 40 0.00 -8.06 -1.79
CA LYS A 40 0.06 -7.71 -0.38
C LYS A 40 1.05 -6.57 -0.21
N VAL A 41 0.65 -5.51 0.49
CA VAL A 41 1.53 -4.41 0.87
C VAL A 41 1.72 -4.45 2.37
N LEU A 42 2.97 -4.62 2.81
CA LEU A 42 3.35 -4.71 4.21
C LEU A 42 4.34 -3.59 4.55
N THR A 43 4.00 -2.73 5.51
CA THR A 43 4.88 -1.64 5.94
C THR A 43 4.99 -1.54 7.45
N VAL A 44 5.95 -0.76 7.95
CA VAL A 44 5.93 -0.28 9.34
C VAL A 44 4.89 0.83 9.45
N ASP A 45 4.12 0.84 10.54
CA ASP A 45 3.14 1.89 10.82
C ASP A 45 3.83 3.20 11.27
N GLY A 46 3.16 4.34 11.08
CA GLY A 46 3.66 5.66 11.50
C GLY A 46 4.80 6.26 10.66
N SER A 47 5.39 5.51 9.71
CA SER A 47 6.44 6.03 8.84
C SER A 47 5.88 6.87 7.67
N PRO A 48 6.34 8.12 7.48
CA PRO A 48 5.87 8.97 6.38
C PRO A 48 6.34 8.47 5.00
N HIS A 49 7.41 7.69 4.95
CA HIS A 49 7.95 7.13 3.70
C HIS A 49 7.25 5.81 3.37
N CYS A 50 7.09 4.91 4.34
CA CYS A 50 6.58 3.57 4.06
C CYS A 50 5.11 3.59 3.62
N ILE A 51 4.29 4.48 4.19
CA ILE A 51 2.87 4.63 3.79
C ILE A 51 2.70 4.90 2.29
N GLN A 52 3.69 5.52 1.64
CA GLN A 52 3.66 5.81 0.21
C GLN A 52 3.56 4.54 -0.65
N LEU A 53 4.01 3.38 -0.18
CA LEU A 53 3.88 2.11 -0.91
C LEU A 53 2.41 1.69 -1.07
N HIS A 54 1.58 1.92 -0.05
CA HIS A 54 0.14 1.69 -0.13
C HIS A 54 -0.51 2.59 -1.18
N PHE A 55 -0.05 3.84 -1.29
CA PHE A 55 -0.55 4.77 -2.29
C PHE A 55 -0.05 4.42 -3.70
N ALA A 56 1.21 3.97 -3.82
CA ALA A 56 1.84 3.60 -5.07
C ALA A 56 1.09 2.46 -5.78
N ILE A 57 0.74 1.38 -5.07
CA ILE A 57 -0.03 0.28 -5.68
C ILE A 57 -1.41 0.75 -6.15
N GLY A 58 -2.08 1.62 -5.38
CA GLY A 58 -3.37 2.20 -5.76
C GLY A 58 -3.26 3.10 -7.00
N GLN A 59 -2.17 3.87 -7.13
CA GLN A 59 -1.90 4.63 -8.36
C GLN A 59 -1.56 3.72 -9.54
N ALA A 60 -0.77 2.67 -9.34
CA ALA A 60 -0.42 1.72 -10.39
C ALA A 60 -1.66 1.00 -10.96
N LEU A 61 -2.59 0.57 -10.10
CA LEU A 61 -3.87 0.00 -10.54
C LEU A 61 -4.70 0.99 -11.36
N ARG A 62 -4.76 2.26 -10.93
CA ARG A 62 -5.46 3.31 -11.67
C ARG A 62 -4.81 3.58 -13.04
N ILE A 63 -3.49 3.66 -13.11
CA ILE A 63 -2.73 3.87 -14.36
C ILE A 63 -2.98 2.72 -15.34
N THR A 64 -3.02 1.49 -14.84
CA THR A 64 -3.19 0.28 -15.66
C THR A 64 -4.64 -0.06 -15.99
N GLY A 65 -5.60 0.57 -15.31
CA GLY A 65 -7.02 0.26 -15.45
C GLY A 65 -7.40 -1.15 -14.98
N ARG A 66 -6.56 -1.79 -14.15
CA ARG A 66 -6.79 -3.16 -13.66
C ARG A 66 -7.42 -3.13 -12.27
N GLU A 67 -8.31 -4.07 -12.04
CA GLU A 67 -8.86 -4.37 -10.72
C GLU A 67 -8.22 -5.66 -10.21
N LEU A 68 -7.41 -5.54 -9.16
CA LEU A 68 -6.76 -6.67 -8.50
C LEU A 68 -6.97 -6.55 -6.99
N PRO A 69 -7.17 -7.68 -6.28
CA PRO A 69 -7.19 -7.68 -4.82
C PRO A 69 -5.85 -7.17 -4.26
N VAL A 70 -5.93 -6.22 -3.34
CA VAL A 70 -4.77 -5.70 -2.59
C VAL A 70 -5.07 -5.78 -1.10
N GLU A 71 -4.27 -6.55 -0.37
CA GLU A 71 -4.30 -6.55 1.08
C GLU A 71 -3.28 -5.54 1.62
N HIS A 72 -3.76 -4.58 2.43
CA HIS A 72 -2.92 -3.58 3.06
C HIS A 72 -2.66 -3.98 4.52
N LEU A 73 -1.38 -4.11 4.86
CA LEU A 73 -0.90 -4.56 6.16
C LEU A 73 0.10 -3.56 6.72
N VAL A 74 0.00 -3.27 8.01
CA VAL A 74 1.00 -2.47 8.73
C VAL A 74 1.47 -3.20 9.98
N VAL A 75 2.71 -2.96 10.38
CA VAL A 75 3.29 -3.50 11.61
C VAL A 75 3.56 -2.36 12.58
N GLU A 76 2.94 -2.41 13.76
CA GLU A 76 3.16 -1.48 14.87
C GLU A 76 3.59 -2.28 16.10
N LYS A 77 4.77 -1.98 16.66
CA LYS A 77 5.32 -2.65 17.86
C LYS A 77 5.26 -4.18 17.79
N GLY A 78 5.59 -4.75 16.63
CA GLY A 78 5.61 -6.20 16.38
C GLY A 78 4.23 -6.84 16.17
N ARG A 79 3.15 -6.05 16.16
CA ARG A 79 1.78 -6.53 15.88
C ARG A 79 1.38 -6.17 14.46
N LEU A 80 0.77 -7.12 13.77
CA LEU A 80 0.28 -6.96 12.41
C LEU A 80 -1.17 -6.45 12.43
N TYR A 81 -1.46 -5.44 11.63
CA TYR A 81 -2.80 -4.88 11.47
C TYR A 81 -3.20 -4.94 10.00
N LYS A 82 -4.41 -5.44 9.74
CA LYS A 82 -5.04 -5.36 8.42
C LYS A 82 -5.77 -4.03 8.29
N ILE A 83 -5.55 -3.34 7.18
CA ILE A 83 -6.08 -2.00 6.93
C ILE A 83 -7.01 -2.06 5.73
N GLU A 84 -8.22 -1.54 5.91
CA GLU A 84 -9.19 -1.43 4.84
C GLU A 84 -8.71 -0.45 3.75
N PRO A 85 -8.97 -0.74 2.45
CA PRO A 85 -8.60 0.17 1.36
C PRO A 85 -9.14 1.60 1.54
N ALA A 86 -10.34 1.74 2.13
CA ALA A 86 -10.93 3.04 2.45
C ALA A 86 -10.09 3.83 3.46
N THR A 87 -9.46 3.17 4.43
CA THR A 87 -8.56 3.79 5.42
C THR A 87 -7.28 4.28 4.75
N VAL A 88 -6.71 3.48 3.84
CA VAL A 88 -5.54 3.91 3.03
C VAL A 88 -5.88 5.15 2.21
N ARG A 89 -7.05 5.16 1.55
CA ARG A 89 -7.51 6.35 0.83
C ARG A 89 -7.63 7.55 1.76
N ALA A 90 -8.31 7.41 2.90
CA ALA A 90 -8.49 8.51 3.85
C ALA A 90 -7.14 9.08 4.33
N ALA A 91 -6.14 8.23 4.58
CA ALA A 91 -4.81 8.67 4.99
C ALA A 91 -4.11 9.61 3.99
N ARG A 92 -4.48 9.58 2.70
CA ARG A 92 -4.02 10.53 1.68
C ARG A 92 -4.77 11.87 1.71
N HIS A 93 -5.97 11.91 2.28
CA HIS A 93 -6.86 13.06 2.26
C HIS A 93 -7.09 13.59 3.69
N LEU A 94 -6.23 14.52 4.12
CA LEU A 94 -6.30 15.07 5.49
C LEU A 94 -7.64 15.72 5.83
N SER A 95 -8.36 16.26 4.84
CA SER A 95 -9.74 16.75 5.03
C SER A 95 -10.72 15.64 5.41
N GLU A 96 -10.61 14.45 4.82
CA GLU A 96 -11.42 13.28 5.19
C GLU A 96 -11.04 12.78 6.59
N VAL A 97 -9.74 12.76 6.92
CA VAL A 97 -9.26 12.39 8.26
C VAL A 97 -9.80 13.34 9.32
N GLN A 98 -9.77 14.65 9.06
CA GLN A 98 -10.30 15.66 9.96
C GLN A 98 -11.81 15.45 10.18
N ALA A 99 -12.58 15.24 9.09
CA ALA A 99 -14.01 14.96 9.21
C ALA A 99 -14.31 13.69 10.03
N LEU A 100 -13.50 12.63 9.89
CA LEU A 100 -13.62 11.41 10.70
C LEU A 100 -13.29 11.65 12.17
N ARG A 101 -12.29 12.51 12.44
CA ARG A 101 -11.90 12.89 13.80
C ARG A 101 -13.01 13.70 14.49
N ASP A 102 -13.63 14.64 13.78
CA ASP A 102 -14.67 15.51 14.33
C ASP A 102 -15.96 14.74 14.64
N ARG A 103 -16.31 13.72 13.84
CA ARG A 103 -17.47 12.85 14.09
C ARG A 103 -17.34 11.94 15.32
N LYS A 104 -16.12 11.76 15.83
CA LYS A 104 -15.84 10.92 17.02
C LYS A 104 -15.79 11.74 18.32
N ARG A 105 -15.96 13.06 18.24
CA ARG A 105 -16.18 13.94 19.41
C ARG A 105 -17.67 14.08 19.67
#